data_AF-A0A2D6IL52-F1
#
_entry.id   AF-A0A2D6IL52-F1
#
_cell.length_a   1.000
_cell.length_b   1.000
_cell.length_c   1.000
_cell.angle_alpha   90.00
_cell.angle_beta   90.00
_cell.angle_gamma   90.00
#
_symmetry.space_group_name_H-M   'P 1'
#
loop_
_entity.id
_entity.type
_entity.pdbx_description
1 polymer ?
#
loop_
_entity_poly.entity_id
_entity_poly.type
_entity_poly.pdbx_seq_one_letter_code
_entity_poly.pdbx_strand_id
1 'polypeptide(L)' 'MNVLIDVLEVVGTLLIGFAALRVHHRVLNEHKIGKRVFRAMKREQRLGILGMVLIVAGFILEIGYKG' A
#
# COMPACT_ATOMS: atom_id res chain seq x y z
N MET A 1 -13.69 -15.53 -14.45
CA MET A 1 -12.29 -15.31 -13.99
C MET A 1 -12.18 -15.87 -12.59
N ASN A 2 -11.10 -16.60 -12.29
CA ASN A 2 -10.94 -17.27 -11.01
C ASN A 2 -10.73 -16.24 -9.90
N VAL A 3 -11.74 -16.04 -9.06
CA VAL A 3 -11.70 -15.18 -7.85
C VAL A 3 -10.44 -15.45 -7.01
N LEU A 4 -9.91 -16.67 -7.05
CA LEU A 4 -8.66 -17.05 -6.40
C LEU A 4 -7.43 -16.26 -6.91
N ILE A 5 -7.35 -15.96 -8.21
CA ILE A 5 -6.27 -15.17 -8.82
C ILE A 5 -6.38 -13.73 -8.34
N ASP A 6 -7.58 -13.15 -8.39
CA ASP A 6 -7.84 -11.76 -8.00
C ASP A 6 -7.52 -11.53 -6.50
N VAL A 7 -7.90 -12.49 -5.65
CA VAL A 7 -7.53 -12.48 -4.22
C VAL A 7 -6.02 -12.52 -4.03
N LEU A 8 -5.31 -13.40 -4.75
CA LEU A 8 -3.87 -13.55 -4.62
C LEU A 8 -3.11 -12.31 -5.10
N GLU A 9 -3.61 -11.64 -6.14
CA GLU A 9 -3.07 -10.38 -6.66
C GLU A 9 -3.24 -9.22 -5.66
N VAL A 10 -4.42 -9.09 -5.05
CA VAL A 10 -4.68 -8.09 -4.01
C VAL A 10 -3.80 -8.33 -2.78
N VAL A 11 -3.74 -9.57 -2.31
CA VAL A 11 -2.90 -9.95 -1.16
C VAL A 11 -1.42 -9.70 -1.44
N GLY A 12 -0.94 -10.09 -2.62
CA GLY A 12 0.44 -9.83 -3.05
C GLY A 12 0.76 -8.34 -3.06
N THR A 13 -0.14 -7.52 -3.60
CA THR A 13 0.08 -6.07 -3.67
C THR A 13 0.01 -5.39 -2.31
N LEU A 14 -0.88 -5.84 -1.42
CA LEU A 14 -0.94 -5.39 -0.03
C LEU A 14 0.35 -5.73 0.72
N LEU A 15 0.94 -6.90 0.51
CA LEU A 15 2.22 -7.30 1.11
C LEU A 15 3.38 -6.42 0.63
N ILE A 16 3.45 -6.13 -0.68
CA ILE A 16 4.47 -5.22 -1.24
C ILE A 16 4.30 -3.81 -0.65
N GLY A 17 3.06 -3.31 -0.60
CA GLY A 17 2.74 -2.02 0.01
C GLY A 17 3.11 -1.97 1.48
N PHE A 18 2.83 -3.03 2.24
CA PHE A 18 3.21 -3.14 3.65
C PHE A 18 4.73 -3.16 3.83
N ALA A 19 5.47 -3.88 2.98
CA ALA A 19 6.93 -3.88 3.02
C ALA A 19 7.50 -2.48 2.77
N ALA A 20 6.97 -1.75 1.79
CA ALA A 20 7.36 -0.36 1.52
C ALA A 20 7.05 0.56 2.71
N LEU A 21 5.85 0.45 3.31
CA LEU A 21 5.46 1.20 4.51
C LEU A 21 6.34 0.91 5.72
N ARG A 22 6.75 -0.35 5.90
CA ARG A 22 7.62 -0.77 7.00
C ARG A 22 8.98 -0.08 6.92
N VAL A 23 9.54 0.05 5.72
CA VAL A 23 10.78 0.82 5.49
C VAL A 23 10.57 2.28 5.87
N HIS A 24 9.44 2.88 5.46
CA HIS A 24 9.15 4.27 5.80
C HIS A 24 9.04 4.47 7.30
N HIS A 25 8.36 3.57 8.01
CA HIS A 25 8.23 3.67 9.46
C HIS A 25 9.58 3.50 10.19
N ARG A 26 10.44 2.58 9.71
CA ARG A 26 11.80 2.39 10.24
C ARG A 26 12.68 3.62 10.04
N VAL A 27 12.63 4.20 8.84
CA VAL A 27 13.40 5.41 8.48
C VAL A 27 12.89 6.63 9.25
N LEU A 28 11.58 6.77 9.45
CA LEU A 28 11.00 7.85 10.26
C LEU A 28 11.41 7.76 11.75
N ASN A 29 11.68 6.56 12.27
CA ASN A 29 12.15 6.36 13.65
C ASN A 29 13.65 6.64 13.86
N GLU A 30 14.42 6.77 12.77
CA GLU A 30 15.84 7.12 12.84
C GLU A 30 16.03 8.63 13.04
N HIS A 31 16.46 9.02 14.24
CA HIS A 31 16.67 10.42 14.64
C HIS A 31 17.76 11.17 13.85
N LYS A 32 18.56 10.48 13.02
CA LYS A 32 19.62 11.10 12.19
C LYS A 32 19.11 11.68 10.87
N ILE A 33 17.84 11.50 10.52
CA ILE A 33 17.33 11.86 9.19
C ILE A 33 16.76 13.29 9.17
N GLY A 34 17.18 14.07 8.17
CA GLY A 34 16.80 15.47 8.04
C GLY A 34 15.31 15.70 7.83
N LYS A 35 14.79 16.82 8.35
CA LYS A 35 13.36 17.23 8.28
C LYS A 35 12.76 17.27 6.86
N ARG A 36 13.60 17.39 5.82
CA ARG A 36 13.19 17.36 4.40
C ARG A 36 12.82 15.95 3.96
N VAL A 37 13.67 14.97 4.28
CA VAL A 37 13.46 13.55 3.99
C VAL A 37 12.27 13.03 4.77
N PHE A 38 12.13 13.41 6.05
CA PHE A 38 10.98 13.03 6.88
C PHE A 38 9.63 13.44 6.25
N ARG A 39 9.54 14.67 5.71
CA ARG A 39 8.33 15.14 5.01
C ARG A 39 8.08 14.43 3.69
N ALA A 40 9.13 14.12 2.94
CA ALA A 40 9.01 13.35 1.69
C ALA A 40 8.48 11.93 1.97
N MET A 41 9.10 11.22 2.91
CA MET A 41 8.70 9.87 3.32
C MET A 41 7.26 9.82 3.84
N LYS A 42 6.83 10.83 4.62
CA LYS A 42 5.42 10.91 5.10
C LYS A 42 4.41 11.17 3.96
N ARG A 43 4.84 11.78 2.86
CA ARG A 43 4.00 11.99 1.67
C ARG A 43 3.94 10.72 0.83
N GLU A 44 5.06 10.05 0.62
CA GLU A 44 5.13 8.75 -0.06
C GLU A 44 4.34 7.66 0.68
N GLN A 45 4.46 7.60 2.01
CA GLN A 45 3.66 6.69 2.85
C GLN A 45 2.16 6.89 2.64
N ARG A 46 1.70 8.15 2.58
CA ARG A 46 0.28 8.45 2.33
C ARG A 46 -0.16 8.07 0.93
N LEU A 47 0.70 8.26 -0.08
CA LEU A 47 0.43 7.81 -1.45
C LEU A 47 0.36 6.28 -1.54
N GLY A 48 1.25 5.56 -0.86
CA GLY A 48 1.23 4.09 -0.80
C GLY A 48 -0.02 3.54 -0.11
N ILE A 49 -0.46 4.15 1.00
CA ILE A 49 -1.72 3.80 1.66
C ILE A 49 -2.91 4.07 0.73
N LEU A 50 -2.94 5.23 0.05
CA LEU A 50 -3.97 5.54 -0.93
C LEU A 50 -4.04 4.49 -2.05
N GLY A 51 -2.88 4.09 -2.60
CA GLY A 51 -2.81 3.03 -3.60
C GLY A 51 -3.37 1.69 -3.11
N MET A 52 -3.02 1.28 -1.89
CA MET A 52 -3.58 0.06 -1.28
C MET A 52 -5.10 0.13 -1.12
N VAL A 53 -5.64 1.29 -0.70
CA VAL A 53 -7.09 1.49 -0.57
C VAL A 53 -7.77 1.39 -1.94
N LEU A 54 -7.20 1.97 -2.99
CA LEU A 54 -7.74 1.87 -4.35
C LEU A 54 -7.78 0.42 -4.86
N ILE A 55 -6.73 -0.37 -4.59
CA ILE A 55 -6.68 -1.78 -5.01
C ILE A 55 -7.79 -2.58 -4.32
N VAL A 56 -7.97 -2.37 -3.00
CA VAL A 56 -9.04 -3.04 -2.25
C VAL A 56 -10.42 -2.60 -2.77
N ALA A 57 -10.61 -1.32 -3.06
CA ALA A 57 -11.86 -0.83 -3.64
C ALA A 57 -12.12 -1.42 -5.03
N GLY A 58 -11.08 -1.55 -5.87
CA GLY A 58 -11.16 -2.20 -7.18
C GLY A 58 -11.59 -3.66 -7.08
N PHE A 59 -11.03 -4.41 -6.13
CA PHE A 59 -11.40 -5.80 -5.87
C PHE A 59 -12.87 -5.95 -5.42
N ILE A 60 -13.34 -5.06 -4.54
CA ILE A 60 -14.75 -5.06 -4.09
C ILE A 60 -15.69 -4.75 -5.27
N LEU A 61 -15.34 -3.77 -6.10
CA LEU A 61 -16.10 -3.44 -7.31
C LEU A 61 -16.11 -4.58 -8.32
N GLU A 62 -14.98 -5.26 -8.51
CA GLU A 62 -14.88 -6.40 -9.43
C GLU A 62 -15.77 -7.55 -8.99
N ILE A 63 -15.78 -7.90 -7.70
CA ILE A 63 -16.70 -8.91 -7.15
C ILE A 63 -18.15 -8.47 -7.27
N GLY A 64 -18.47 -7.21 -6.94
CA GLY A 64 -19.83 -6.69 -6.98
C GLY A 64 -20.40 -6.52 -8.40
N TYR A 65 -19.54 -6.38 -9.41
CA TYR A 65 -19.95 -6.26 -10.82
C TYR A 65 -19.96 -7.61 -11.55
N LYS A 66 -19.13 -8.59 -11.14
CA LYS A 66 -19.09 -9.94 -11.72
C LYS A 66 -19.95 -10.97 -10.99
N GLY A 67 -20.46 -10.67 -9.80
CA GLY A 67 -21.44 -11.48 -9.05
C GLY A 67 -22.87 -11.18 -9.47
#